data_AF-A0A200HE52-F1
#
_entry.id   AF-A0A200HE52-F1
#
_cell.length_a   1.000
_cell.length_b   1.000
_cell.length_c   1.000
_cell.angle_alpha   90.00
_cell.angle_beta   90.00
_cell.angle_gamma   90.00
#
_symmetry.space_group_name_H-M   'P 1'
#
loop_
_entity.id
_entity.type
_entity.pdbx_description
1 polymer ?
#
loop_
_entity_poly.entity_id
_entity_poly.type
_entity_poly.pdbx_seq_one_letter_code
_entity_poly.pdbx_strand_id
1 'polypeptide(L)' 'MLSLHERGLDPVDRSVAGLWEGDLIVGPHNRPAIGTLVERQTRYVKLLHLSEHNLIELHAALVRHCESCGGP' A
#
# COMPACT_ATOMS: atom_id res chain seq x y z
N MET A 1 12.10 15.23 3.52
CA MET A 1 11.34 13.96 3.47
C MET A 1 11.74 13.16 4.71
N LEU A 2 10.79 12.64 5.49
CA LEU A 2 11.07 11.88 6.72
C LEU A 2 11.23 10.39 6.39
N SER A 3 12.20 9.72 7.00
CA SER A 3 12.37 8.27 6.91
C SER A 3 11.18 7.54 7.54
N LEU A 4 10.85 6.35 7.04
CA LEU A 4 9.81 5.50 7.63
C LEU A 4 10.00 5.30 9.14
N HIS A 5 11.25 5.17 9.59
CA HIS A 5 11.62 4.99 11.01
C HIS A 5 11.37 6.24 11.85
N GLU A 6 11.37 7.42 11.23
CA GLU A 6 11.20 8.71 11.87
C GLU A 6 9.74 9.21 11.83
N ARG A 7 8.88 8.57 11.02
CA ARG A 7 7.44 8.82 11.04
C ARG A 7 6.87 8.28 12.35
N GLY A 8 6.20 9.13 13.11
CA GLY A 8 5.58 8.80 14.40
C GLY A 8 4.58 7.65 14.28
N LEU A 9 4.55 6.80 15.32
CA LEU A 9 3.56 5.74 15.45
C LEU A 9 2.32 6.33 16.12
N ASP A 10 1.23 6.55 15.39
CA ASP A 10 -0.05 6.48 16.07
C ASP A 10 -1.18 5.93 15.22
N PRO A 11 -1.56 4.67 15.49
CA PRO A 11 -2.96 4.30 15.45
C PRO A 11 -3.39 3.81 16.83
N VAL A 12 -4.30 4.56 17.45
CA VAL A 12 -4.90 4.20 18.73
C VAL A 12 -5.67 2.85 18.65
N ASP A 13 -6.14 2.44 17.46
CA ASP A 13 -6.61 1.07 17.19
C ASP A 13 -6.46 0.72 15.69
N ARG A 14 -5.82 -0.42 15.41
CA ARG A 14 -5.76 -1.16 14.14
C ARG A 14 -5.59 -2.62 14.50
N SER A 15 -6.66 -3.26 14.94
CA SER A 15 -6.67 -4.60 15.56
C SER A 15 -6.41 -5.78 14.61
N VAL A 16 -5.30 -5.66 13.87
CA VAL A 16 -4.37 -6.71 13.40
C VAL A 16 -4.72 -7.32 12.02
N ALA A 17 -3.79 -7.53 11.06
CA ALA A 17 -2.32 -7.59 11.14
C ALA A 17 -1.59 -6.56 10.27
N GLY A 18 -0.56 -5.91 10.83
CA GLY A 18 0.45 -5.07 10.18
C GLY A 18 0.18 -3.57 10.25
N LEU A 19 1.20 -2.77 10.62
CA LEU A 19 1.11 -1.31 10.54
C LEU A 19 1.39 -0.92 9.08
N TRP A 20 0.39 -1.13 8.22
CA TRP A 20 0.53 -0.91 6.79
C TRP A 20 0.50 0.58 6.44
N GLU A 21 1.44 1.01 5.59
CA GLU A 21 1.43 2.30 4.91
C GLU A 21 1.32 2.06 3.40
N GLY A 22 0.55 2.91 2.73
CA GLY A 22 0.38 2.91 1.29
C GLY A 22 0.92 4.18 0.65
N ASP A 23 1.51 4.05 -0.52
CA ASP A 23 1.93 5.19 -1.36
C ASP A 23 1.57 4.89 -2.82
N LEU A 24 1.45 5.94 -3.65
CA LEU A 24 1.16 5.81 -5.07
C LEU A 24 2.28 6.45 -5.89
N ILE A 25 2.95 5.65 -6.71
CA ILE A 25 3.98 6.09 -7.63
C ILE A 25 3.34 6.20 -9.02
N VAL A 26 3.43 7.38 -9.63
CA VAL A 26 2.84 7.65 -10.94
C VAL A 26 3.94 8.09 -11.93
N GLY A 27 3.97 7.44 -13.08
CA GLY A 27 4.89 7.76 -14.18
C GLY A 27 4.47 8.98 -15.01
N PRO A 28 5.30 9.37 -16.01
CA PRO A 28 5.02 10.50 -16.90
C PRO A 28 3.66 10.38 -17.60
N HIS A 29 2.98 11.49 -17.89
CA HIS A 29 1.63 11.46 -18.50
C HIS A 29 0.60 10.69 -17.66
N ASN A 30 0.81 10.64 -16.35
CA ASN A 30 -0.03 9.95 -15.37
C ASN A 30 -0.13 8.43 -15.56
N ARG A 31 0.79 7.81 -16.32
CA ARG A 31 0.84 6.37 -16.60
C ARG A 31 2.29 5.92 -16.89
N PRO A 32 2.71 4.72 -16.46
CA PRO A 32 2.00 3.74 -15.65
C PRO A 32 1.94 4.15 -14.17
N ALA A 33 1.13 3.45 -13.36
CA ALA A 33 1.04 3.69 -11.93
C ALA A 33 1.32 2.40 -11.13
N ILE A 34 1.99 2.57 -9.98
CA ILE A 34 2.32 1.49 -9.06
C ILE A 34 1.86 1.91 -7.66
N GLY A 35 0.96 1.13 -7.08
CA GLY A 35 0.66 1.22 -5.64
C GLY A 35 1.74 0.49 -4.85
N THR A 36 2.25 1.10 -3.78
CA THR A 36 3.15 0.45 -2.83
C THR A 36 2.40 0.20 -1.53
N LEU A 37 2.53 -1.01 -0.99
CA LEU A 37 2.00 -1.38 0.32
C LEU A 37 3.17 -1.88 1.19
N VAL A 38 3.42 -1.20 2.31
CA VAL A 38 4.56 -1.46 3.19
C VAL A 38 4.08 -1.85 4.58
N GLU A 39 4.52 -2.99 5.10
CA GLU A 39 4.30 -3.38 6.49
C GLU A 39 5.47 -2.86 7.33
N ARG A 40 5.22 -1.93 8.26
CA ARG A 40 6.29 -1.21 8.95
C ARG A 40 7.12 -2.06 9.90
N GLN A 41 6.59 -3.14 10.45
CA GLN A 41 7.32 -3.95 11.43
C GLN A 41 8.36 -4.86 10.76
N THR A 42 7.93 -5.59 9.73
CA THR A 42 8.74 -6.54 8.94
C THR A 42 9.47 -5.86 7.79
N ARG A 43 9.06 -4.64 7.41
CA ARG A 43 9.52 -3.93 6.21
C ARG A 43 9.27 -4.71 4.93
N TYR A 44 8.27 -5.59 4.96
CA TYR A 44 7.77 -6.25 3.77
C TYR A 44 7.11 -5.22 2.86
N VAL A 45 7.44 -5.25 1.57
CA VAL A 45 6.88 -4.35 0.57
C VAL A 45 6.21 -5.17 -0.52
N LYS A 46 5.00 -4.78 -0.89
CA LYS A 46 4.30 -5.28 -2.06
C LYS A 46 4.03 -4.18 -3.07
N LEU A 47 4.24 -4.51 -4.34
CA LEU A 47 3.98 -3.62 -5.46
C LEU A 47 2.71 -4.09 -6.18
N LEU A 48 1.80 -3.15 -6.39
CA LEU A 48 0.53 -3.35 -7.08
C LEU A 48 0.62 -2.60 -8.41
N HIS A 49 0.62 -3.34 -9.52
CA HIS A 49 0.57 -2.73 -10.84
C HIS A 49 -0.84 -2.19 -11.11
N LEU A 50 -0.94 -0.93 -11.54
CA LEU A 50 -2.21 -0.27 -11.84
C LEU A 50 -2.21 0.22 -13.29
N SER A 51 -3.28 -0.11 -14.02
CA SER A 51 -3.48 0.38 -15.38
C SER A 51 -3.72 1.90 -15.41
N GLU A 52 -4.32 2.43 -14.34
CA GLU A 52 -4.63 3.85 -14.14
C GLU A 52 -4.34 4.25 -12.70
N HIS A 53 -4.01 5.52 -12.46
CA HIS A 53 -3.71 6.07 -11.14
C HIS A 53 -4.97 6.51 -10.37
N ASN A 54 -6.10 5.86 -10.59
CA ASN A 54 -7.38 6.23 -9.97
C ASN A 54 -7.73 5.33 -8.76
N LEU A 55 -8.65 5.81 -7.91
CA LEU A 55 -9.05 5.12 -6.70
C LEU A 55 -9.70 3.75 -6.97
N ILE A 56 -10.44 3.63 -8.09
CA ILE A 56 -11.18 2.42 -8.43
C ILE A 56 -10.19 1.29 -8.74
N GLU A 57 -9.18 1.57 -9.57
CA GLU A 57 -8.11 0.61 -9.89
C GLU A 57 -7.30 0.25 -8.64
N LEU A 58 -6.95 1.22 -7.80
CA LEU A 58 -6.22 0.97 -6.56
C LEU A 58 -7.01 0.08 -5.60
N HIS A 59 -8.30 0.37 -5.40
CA HIS A 59 -9.18 -0.44 -4.57
C HIS A 59 -9.30 -1.88 -5.10
N ALA A 60 -9.55 -2.03 -6.41
CA ALA A 60 -9.65 -3.35 -7.03
C ALA A 60 -8.34 -4.14 -6.95
N ALA A 61 -7.18 -3.47 -7.05
CA ALA A 61 -5.88 -4.11 -6.86
C ALA A 61 -5.65 -4.55 -5.41
N LEU A 62 -6.07 -3.75 -4.43
CA LEU A 62 -5.98 -4.08 -3.01
C LEU A 62 -6.88 -5.25 -2.62
N VAL A 63 -8.13 -5.26 -3.09
CA VAL A 63 -9.07 -6.38 -2.83
C VAL A 63 -8.52 -7.69 -3.41
N ARG A 64 -8.11 -7.68 -4.69
CA ARG A 64 -7.47 -8.83 -5.33
C ARG A 64 -6.24 -9.31 -4.55
N HIS A 65 -5.47 -8.37 -3.99
CA HIS A 65 -4.33 -8.72 -3.16
C HIS A 65 -4.76 -9.42 -1.86
N CYS A 66 -5.72 -8.87 -1.12
CA CYS A 66 -6.22 -9.50 0.12
C CYS A 66 -6.75 -10.91 -0.16
N GLU A 67 -7.53 -11.08 -1.22
CA GLU A 67 -8.06 -12.39 -1.65
C GLU A 67 -6.94 -13.37 -2.02
N SER A 68 -5.88 -12.91 -2.69
CA SER A 68 -4.73 -13.76 -3.07
C SER A 68 -3.86 -14.20 -1.89
N CYS A 69 -3.89 -13.46 -0.78
CA CYS A 69 -3.06 -13.73 0.39
C CYS A 69 -3.76 -14.58 1.46
N GLY A 70 -5.04 -14.92 1.26
CA GLY A 70 -5.81 -15.73 2.19
C GLY A 70 -5.93 -15.08 3.57
N GLY A 71 -7.00 -14.33 3.80
CA GLY A 71 -7.38 -14.03 5.18
C GLY A 71 -8.70 -13.26 5.30
N PRO A 72 -9.54 -13.56 6.30
CA PRO A 72 -9.68 -14.85 7.00
C PRO A 72 -10.12 -16.01 6.09
#